data_AF-A0A816CIZ7-F1
#
_entry.id   AF-A0A816CIZ7-F1
#
_cell.length_a   1.000
_cell.length_b   1.000
_cell.length_c   1.000
_cell.angle_alpha   90.00
_cell.angle_beta   90.00
_cell.angle_gamma   90.00
#
_symmetry.space_group_name_H-M   'P 1'
#
loop_
_entity.id
_entity.type
_entity.pdbx_description
1 polymer ?
#
loop_
_entity_poly.entity_id
_entity_poly.type
_entity_poly.pdbx_seq_one_letter_code
_entity_poly.pdbx_strand_id
1 'polypeptide(L)'
;MLCTPCVQKSMEEHIREKTEPRCCAGVCNYQLSKYDVSCLPLKPDMLTSLLALVITKQRPQCPRCLFYIEFQTMETYEQHVKFCNPNDMIPCEYCHCLYEIYQLDEHTAYCRNIPVHERRQAFIDFIASKLKYPFTPVQVRYYIELQRQKRRTIDPHEIVDALALVERGNYWRARAQEDVTYRAQLEEYERQLGSNVKRNEELRRRYEELMADEAFKAQNCRLCPHCKRVVQHMGGCSSMVCGRNYHGGDQQSGCGKSFTWDDTKPYIPSIDTAPDKIKNSLPRPENKHRIVHKGIR
;
A
#
# COMPACT_ATOMS: atom_id res chain seq x y z
N MET A 1 20.20 29.37 5.78
CA MET A 1 20.95 28.50 4.84
C MET A 1 22.42 28.53 5.24
N LEU A 2 23.04 27.38 5.43
CA LEU A 2 24.49 27.27 5.68
C LEU A 2 25.22 27.23 4.34
N CYS A 3 26.42 27.79 4.26
CA CYS A 3 27.28 27.62 3.10
C CYS A 3 27.90 26.21 3.09
N THR A 4 28.28 25.71 1.90
CA THR A 4 28.89 24.38 1.72
C THR A 4 30.09 24.13 2.65
N PRO A 5 31.03 25.09 2.86
CA PRO A 5 32.13 24.88 3.80
C PRO A 5 31.69 24.65 5.25
N CYS A 6 30.63 25.33 5.71
CA CYS A 6 30.11 25.13 7.07
C CYS A 6 29.47 23.76 7.24
N VAL A 7 28.71 23.31 6.24
CA VAL A 7 28.14 21.95 6.23
C VAL A 7 29.25 20.91 6.25
N GLN A 8 30.28 21.08 5.39
CA GLN A 8 31.41 20.16 5.33
C GLN A 8 32.12 20.06 6.68
N LYS A 9 32.45 21.21 7.30
CA LYS A 9 33.11 21.25 8.61
C LYS A 9 32.29 20.53 9.68
N SER A 10 30.98 20.81 9.77
CA SER A 10 30.10 20.16 10.74
C SER A 10 30.04 18.64 10.55
N MET A 11 30.07 18.17 9.31
CA MET A 11 30.05 16.73 9.01
C MET A 11 31.40 16.05 9.29
N GLU A 12 32.53 16.75 9.08
CA GLU A 12 33.86 16.28 9.49
C GLU A 12 33.94 16.07 11.01
N GLU A 13 33.28 16.92 11.80
CA GLU A 13 33.21 16.77 13.25
C GLU A 13 32.48 15.47 13.65
N HIS A 14 31.33 15.17 13.03
CA HIS A 14 30.62 13.91 13.25
C HIS A 14 31.43 12.67 12.86
N ILE A 15 32.15 12.72 11.73
CA ILE A 15 33.07 11.64 11.31
C ILE A 15 34.16 11.43 12.36
N ARG A 16 34.80 12.53 12.79
CA ARG A 16 35.91 12.51 13.75
C ARG A 16 35.47 11.96 15.11
N GLU A 17 34.29 12.37 15.57
CA GLU A 17 33.73 11.97 16.87
C GLU A 17 32.99 10.63 16.82
N LYS A 18 32.81 10.06 15.62
CA LYS A 18 32.02 8.85 15.38
C LYS A 18 30.59 8.96 15.93
N THR A 19 30.00 10.14 15.83
CA THR A 19 28.63 10.41 16.26
C THR A 19 27.69 10.39 15.07
N GLU A 20 26.41 10.11 15.32
CA GLU A 20 25.38 10.20 14.28
C GLU A 20 25.34 11.62 13.71
N PRO A 21 25.31 11.78 12.37
CA PRO A 21 25.26 13.09 11.77
C PRO A 21 23.94 13.77 12.09
N ARG A 22 24.01 15.00 12.59
CA ARG A 22 22.84 15.84 12.87
C ARG A 22 22.87 17.09 12.01
N CYS A 23 21.69 17.63 11.73
CA CYS A 23 21.58 19.01 11.24
C CYS A 23 22.33 19.93 12.23
N CYS A 24 22.93 21.00 11.72
CA CYS A 24 23.89 21.88 12.41
C CYS A 24 23.76 21.91 13.94
N ALA A 25 24.81 21.43 14.64
CA ALA A 25 24.87 21.42 16.09
C ALA A 25 24.62 22.82 16.67
N GLY A 26 23.61 22.93 17.55
CA GLY A 26 23.23 24.18 18.23
C GLY A 26 22.05 24.94 17.62
N VAL A 27 21.61 24.61 16.39
CA VAL A 27 20.42 25.23 15.76
C VAL A 27 19.29 24.23 15.60
N CYS A 28 19.62 23.00 15.19
CA CYS A 28 18.65 21.95 14.93
C CYS A 28 19.23 20.62 15.42
N ASN A 29 18.50 19.88 16.26
CA ASN A 29 18.98 18.57 16.75
C ASN A 29 18.48 17.38 15.90
N TYR A 30 17.97 17.66 14.70
CA TYR A 30 17.44 16.66 13.77
C TYR A 30 18.56 15.71 13.33
N GLN A 31 18.37 14.41 13.54
CA GLN A 31 19.28 13.36 13.09
C GLN A 31 19.10 13.16 11.59
N LEU A 32 20.19 13.20 10.83
CA LEU A 32 20.13 13.05 9.38
C LEU A 32 19.92 11.57 9.01
N SER A 33 18.91 11.31 8.17
CA SER A 33 18.72 10.01 7.55
C SER A 33 19.83 9.72 6.53
N LYS A 34 19.92 8.46 6.06
CA LYS A 34 20.85 8.09 4.98
C LYS A 34 20.60 8.90 3.71
N TYR A 35 19.34 9.24 3.44
CA TYR A 35 18.97 10.08 2.31
C TYR A 35 19.48 11.51 2.50
N ASP A 36 19.20 12.10 3.66
CA ASP A 36 19.63 13.48 3.97
C ASP A 36 21.15 13.61 3.79
N VAL A 37 21.92 12.65 4.30
CA VAL A 37 23.38 12.58 4.11
C VAL A 37 23.75 12.47 2.63
N SER A 38 23.08 11.60 1.87
CA SER A 38 23.37 11.38 0.44
C SER A 38 23.08 12.61 -0.43
N CYS A 39 22.20 13.50 0.02
CA CYS A 39 21.88 14.75 -0.65
C CYS A 39 22.81 15.92 -0.27
N LEU A 40 23.71 15.74 0.70
CA LEU A 40 24.65 16.80 1.06
C LEU A 40 25.69 16.99 -0.05
N PRO A 41 26.07 18.24 -0.37
CA PRO A 41 27.09 18.54 -1.37
C PRO A 41 28.51 18.30 -0.82
N LEU A 42 28.82 17.03 -0.47
CA LEU A 42 30.08 16.59 0.13
C LEU A 42 30.90 15.73 -0.83
N LYS A 43 32.18 15.54 -0.51
CA LYS A 43 33.05 14.62 -1.25
C LYS A 43 32.61 13.15 -1.03
N PRO A 44 32.77 12.26 -2.02
CA PRO A 44 32.36 10.85 -1.93
C PRO A 44 32.86 10.12 -0.68
N ASP A 45 34.15 10.28 -0.32
CA ASP A 45 34.75 9.59 0.83
C ASP A 45 34.10 9.99 2.16
N MET A 46 33.68 11.26 2.28
CA MET A 46 32.95 11.75 3.44
C MET A 46 31.54 11.16 3.50
N LEU A 47 30.84 11.10 2.36
CA LEU A 47 29.51 10.50 2.27
C LEU A 47 29.55 9.03 2.71
N THR A 48 30.51 8.25 2.21
CA THR A 48 30.70 6.85 2.62
C THR A 48 30.93 6.73 4.13
N SER A 49 31.77 7.58 4.69
CA SER A 49 32.07 7.58 6.13
C SER A 49 30.85 7.95 6.98
N LEU A 50 30.09 8.98 6.59
CA LEU A 50 28.88 9.42 7.29
C LEU A 50 27.75 8.40 7.21
N LEU A 51 27.55 7.79 6.04
CA LEU A 51 26.51 6.76 5.85
C LEU A 51 26.72 5.54 6.75
N ALA A 52 27.97 5.22 7.09
CA ALA A 52 28.30 4.17 8.06
C ALA A 52 27.96 4.55 9.51
N LEU A 53 27.88 5.86 9.81
CA LEU A 53 27.55 6.40 11.13
C LEU A 53 26.04 6.66 11.33
N VAL A 54 25.23 6.63 10.27
CA VAL A 54 23.77 6.75 10.38
C VAL A 54 23.18 5.46 10.95
N ILE A 55 22.91 5.45 12.25
CA ILE A 55 22.28 4.32 12.97
C ILE A 55 20.75 4.40 12.84
N THR A 56 20.19 5.62 12.79
CA THR A 56 18.74 5.83 12.80
C THR A 56 18.09 5.27 11.54
N LYS A 57 17.08 4.40 11.73
CA LYS A 57 16.10 4.04 10.69
C LYS A 57 15.13 5.19 10.37
N GLN A 58 15.46 6.44 10.71
CA GLN A 58 14.60 7.57 10.38
C GLN A 58 14.48 7.62 8.86
N ARG A 59 13.27 7.33 8.43
CA ARG A 59 12.92 7.11 7.04
C ARG A 59 13.00 8.48 6.33
N PRO A 60 13.45 8.56 5.07
CA PRO A 60 13.34 9.78 4.32
C PRO A 60 11.88 10.16 4.25
N GLN A 61 11.64 11.42 4.57
CA GLN A 61 10.35 12.02 4.41
C GLN A 61 10.16 12.32 2.92
N CYS A 62 9.14 11.73 2.30
CA CYS A 62 8.81 12.03 0.91
C CYS A 62 8.61 13.55 0.73
N PRO A 63 9.30 14.24 -0.19
CA PRO A 63 9.09 15.68 -0.38
C PRO A 63 7.69 16.01 -0.93
N ARG A 64 6.94 15.00 -1.40
CA ARG A 64 5.57 15.17 -1.92
C ARG A 64 4.49 14.87 -0.89
N CYS A 65 4.54 13.72 -0.21
CA CYS A 65 3.53 13.33 0.78
C CYS A 65 3.97 13.47 2.25
N LEU A 66 5.19 13.92 2.50
CA LEU A 66 5.81 14.09 3.82
C LEU A 66 5.67 12.88 4.78
N PHE A 67 5.48 11.69 4.23
CA PHE A 67 5.56 10.46 4.99
C PHE A 67 6.99 9.93 5.03
N TYR A 68 7.30 9.34 6.18
CA TYR A 68 8.47 8.52 6.43
C TYR A 68 8.36 7.20 5.63
N ILE A 69 8.97 7.14 4.44
CA ILE A 69 8.86 5.98 3.53
C ILE A 69 9.80 4.85 3.96
N GLU A 70 9.29 3.64 4.17
CA GLU A 70 10.16 2.45 4.17
C GLU A 70 10.61 2.14 2.76
N PHE A 71 11.90 2.30 2.50
CA PHE A 71 12.51 2.00 1.22
C PHE A 71 13.73 1.11 1.47
N GLN A 72 13.91 0.09 0.63
CA GLN A 72 15.04 -0.84 0.72
C GLN A 72 16.24 -0.32 -0.10
N THR A 73 15.96 0.44 -1.17
CA THR A 73 16.94 0.96 -2.12
C THR A 73 16.56 2.37 -2.60
N MET A 74 17.52 3.19 -2.99
CA MET A 74 17.26 4.55 -3.53
C MET A 74 16.27 4.54 -4.72
N GLU A 75 16.32 3.51 -5.55
CA GLU A 75 15.38 3.33 -6.67
C GLU A 75 13.93 3.22 -6.19
N THR A 76 13.67 2.49 -5.10
CA THR A 76 12.30 2.38 -4.54
C THR A 76 11.78 3.71 -3.97
N TYR A 77 12.66 4.54 -3.41
CA TYR A 77 12.30 5.88 -2.98
C TYR A 77 12.01 6.80 -4.18
N GLU A 78 12.84 6.79 -5.21
CA GLU A 78 12.64 7.61 -6.42
C GLU A 78 11.35 7.22 -7.15
N GLN A 79 11.05 5.93 -7.24
CA GLN A 79 9.78 5.44 -7.76
C GLN A 79 8.60 5.95 -6.92
N HIS A 80 8.66 5.87 -5.59
CA HIS A 80 7.64 6.45 -4.73
C HIS A 80 7.47 7.95 -5.00
N VAL A 81 8.55 8.74 -4.97
CA VAL A 81 8.46 10.20 -5.20
C VAL A 81 7.90 10.52 -6.59
N LYS A 82 8.26 9.73 -7.61
CA LYS A 82 7.77 9.90 -8.99
C LYS A 82 6.26 9.66 -9.10
N PHE A 83 5.73 8.64 -8.42
CA PHE A 83 4.32 8.26 -8.47
C PHE A 83 3.47 8.85 -7.35
N CYS A 84 4.09 9.42 -6.32
CA CYS A 84 3.41 10.11 -5.24
C CYS A 84 2.71 11.34 -5.81
N ASN A 85 1.38 11.35 -5.73
CA ASN A 85 0.56 12.41 -6.27
C ASN A 85 0.49 13.54 -5.21
N PRO A 86 0.90 14.77 -5.53
CA PRO A 86 0.84 15.89 -4.59
C PRO A 86 -0.60 16.25 -4.16
N ASN A 87 -1.61 15.75 -4.87
CA ASN A 87 -3.02 15.85 -4.48
C ASN A 87 -3.50 14.65 -3.65
N ASP A 88 -2.62 13.75 -3.22
CA ASP A 88 -2.99 12.67 -2.31
C ASP A 88 -3.33 13.28 -0.95
N MET A 89 -4.64 13.32 -0.69
CA MET A 89 -5.18 13.84 0.55
C MET A 89 -4.86 12.86 1.68
N ILE A 90 -4.34 13.38 2.79
CA ILE A 90 -3.83 12.59 3.90
C ILE A 90 -4.91 12.47 4.99
N PRO A 91 -5.23 11.26 5.48
CA PRO A 91 -6.14 11.11 6.60
C PRO A 91 -5.51 11.65 7.89
N CYS A 92 -6.21 12.58 8.55
CA CYS A 92 -5.87 13.00 9.90
C CYS A 92 -5.97 11.82 10.88
N GLU A 93 -4.99 11.64 11.76
CA GLU A 93 -4.95 10.53 12.73
C GLU A 93 -6.11 10.54 13.75
N TYR A 94 -6.74 11.70 13.94
CA TYR A 94 -7.78 11.92 14.93
C TYR A 94 -9.20 11.85 14.38
N CYS A 95 -9.46 12.49 13.24
CA CYS A 95 -10.80 12.54 12.63
C CYS A 95 -10.92 11.66 11.38
N HIS A 96 -9.80 11.15 10.83
CA HIS A 96 -9.75 10.40 9.57
C HIS A 96 -10.25 11.16 8.33
N CYS A 97 -10.61 12.45 8.43
CA CYS A 97 -10.87 13.28 7.27
C CYS A 97 -9.58 13.46 6.46
N LEU A 98 -9.72 13.56 5.14
CA LEU A 98 -8.58 13.73 4.25
C LEU A 98 -8.28 15.23 4.09
N TYR A 99 -7.01 15.61 4.22
CA TYR A 99 -6.53 16.98 4.08
C TYR A 99 -5.37 17.08 3.10
N GLU A 100 -5.21 18.24 2.49
CA GLU A 100 -3.97 18.53 1.78
C GLU A 100 -2.83 18.64 2.79
N ILE A 101 -1.65 18.24 2.36
CA ILE A 101 -0.49 18.07 3.23
C ILE A 101 -0.13 19.32 4.05
N TYR A 102 -0.21 20.49 3.43
CA TYR A 102 0.11 21.76 4.08
C TYR A 102 -0.97 22.22 5.07
N GLN A 103 -2.15 21.59 5.04
CA GLN A 103 -3.23 21.81 6.02
C GLN A 103 -3.15 20.81 7.17
N LEU A 104 -2.43 19.70 6.99
CA LEU A 104 -2.47 18.56 7.91
C LEU A 104 -1.91 18.90 9.29
N ASP A 105 -0.77 19.59 9.38
CA ASP A 105 -0.13 19.90 10.67
C ASP A 105 -0.98 20.85 11.51
N GLU A 106 -1.46 21.94 10.90
CA GLU A 106 -2.36 22.90 11.55
C GLU A 106 -3.67 22.23 11.97
N HIS A 107 -4.26 21.43 11.06
CA HIS A 107 -5.47 20.68 11.36
C HIS A 107 -5.25 19.68 12.50
N THR A 108 -4.15 18.92 12.50
CA THR A 108 -3.87 17.89 13.50
C THR A 108 -3.69 18.51 14.88
N ALA A 109 -2.99 19.64 14.96
CA ALA A 109 -2.79 20.40 16.20
C ALA A 109 -4.10 20.95 16.78
N TYR A 110 -5.07 21.30 15.92
CA TYR A 110 -6.42 21.69 16.32
C TYR A 110 -7.28 20.48 16.68
N CYS A 111 -7.30 19.46 15.81
CA CYS A 111 -8.16 18.28 15.87
C CYS A 111 -7.93 17.43 17.12
N ARG A 112 -6.69 17.34 17.62
CA ARG A 112 -6.36 16.62 18.86
C ARG A 112 -7.15 17.11 20.08
N ASN A 113 -7.53 18.39 20.08
CA ASN A 113 -8.27 19.02 21.18
C ASN A 113 -9.79 18.95 21.02
N ILE A 114 -10.27 18.48 19.86
CA ILE A 114 -11.71 18.36 19.58
C ILE A 114 -12.25 17.09 20.26
N PRO A 115 -13.41 17.15 20.94
CA PRO A 115 -14.09 15.98 21.48
C PRO A 115 -14.28 14.86 20.45
N VAL A 116 -14.16 13.59 20.88
CA VAL A 116 -14.25 12.43 19.98
C VAL A 116 -15.55 12.40 19.17
N HIS A 117 -16.68 12.79 19.77
CA HIS A 117 -17.97 12.78 19.10
C HIS A 117 -18.07 13.83 17.98
N GLU A 118 -17.48 15.01 18.18
CA GLU A 118 -17.37 16.05 17.15
C GLU A 118 -16.43 15.62 16.02
N ARG A 119 -15.29 14.98 16.33
CA ARG A 119 -14.40 14.41 15.31
C ARG A 119 -15.10 13.36 14.45
N ARG A 120 -15.90 12.48 15.06
CA ARG A 120 -16.71 11.48 14.34
C ARG A 120 -17.76 12.15 13.45
N GLN A 121 -18.39 13.23 13.92
CA GLN A 121 -19.35 13.97 13.12
C GLN A 121 -18.68 14.66 11.93
N ALA A 122 -17.53 15.32 12.15
CA ALA A 122 -16.73 15.92 11.08
C ALA A 122 -16.33 14.90 10.02
N PHE A 123 -15.99 13.66 10.42
CA PHE A 123 -15.73 12.57 9.49
C PHE A 123 -16.95 12.18 8.66
N ILE A 124 -18.11 12.04 9.30
CA ILE A 124 -19.37 11.74 8.62
C ILE A 124 -19.72 12.85 7.62
N ASP A 125 -19.58 14.11 8.03
CA ASP A 125 -19.88 15.28 7.20
C ASP A 125 -18.90 15.38 6.03
N PHE A 126 -17.61 15.09 6.27
CA PHE A 126 -16.60 14.98 5.22
C PHE A 126 -16.98 13.93 4.19
N ILE A 127 -17.29 12.70 4.61
CA ILE A 127 -17.72 11.63 3.69
C ILE A 127 -18.96 12.08 2.91
N ALA A 128 -19.98 12.63 3.59
CA ALA A 128 -21.18 13.14 2.95
C ALA A 128 -20.88 14.22 1.90
N SER A 129 -19.92 15.13 2.17
CA SER A 129 -19.51 16.19 1.24
C SER A 129 -18.80 15.69 -0.02
N LYS A 130 -18.21 14.50 0.03
CA LYS A 130 -17.51 13.88 -1.10
C LYS A 130 -18.39 12.97 -1.95
N LEU A 131 -19.60 12.65 -1.46
CA LEU A 131 -20.57 11.87 -2.21
C LEU A 131 -21.25 12.75 -3.25
N LYS A 132 -21.43 12.19 -4.44
CA LYS A 132 -22.04 12.93 -5.56
C LYS A 132 -23.55 13.12 -5.35
N TYR A 133 -24.19 12.28 -4.55
CA TYR A 133 -25.61 12.34 -4.25
C TYR A 133 -25.85 12.54 -2.74
N PRO A 134 -27.01 13.08 -2.34
CA PRO A 134 -27.23 13.48 -0.96
C PRO A 134 -27.50 12.26 -0.08
N PHE A 135 -26.45 11.78 0.59
CA PHE A 135 -26.62 10.95 1.79
C PHE A 135 -26.83 11.83 3.01
N THR A 136 -27.75 11.42 3.87
CA THR A 136 -27.88 12.02 5.19
C THR A 136 -26.73 11.56 6.09
N PRO A 137 -26.27 12.39 7.03
CA PRO A 137 -25.28 11.99 8.04
C PRO A 137 -25.66 10.70 8.79
N VAL A 138 -26.95 10.46 8.99
CA VAL A 138 -27.47 9.24 9.63
C VAL A 138 -27.17 8.00 8.80
N GLN A 139 -27.37 8.06 7.47
CA GLN A 139 -27.10 6.93 6.57
C GLN A 139 -25.60 6.63 6.47
N VAL A 140 -24.76 7.68 6.37
CA VAL A 140 -23.30 7.52 6.38
C VAL A 140 -22.84 6.90 7.70
N ARG A 141 -23.36 7.37 8.84
CA ARG A 141 -23.08 6.80 10.16
C ARG A 141 -23.45 5.31 10.23
N TYR A 142 -24.66 4.96 9.78
CA TYR A 142 -25.11 3.57 9.74
C TYR A 142 -24.19 2.69 8.90
N TYR A 143 -23.75 3.18 7.73
CA TYR A 143 -22.82 2.46 6.87
C TYR A 143 -21.46 2.24 7.54
N ILE A 144 -20.88 3.26 8.17
CA ILE A 144 -19.60 3.17 8.88
C ILE A 144 -19.69 2.15 10.02
N GLU A 145 -20.78 2.16 10.80
CA GLU A 145 -20.99 1.18 11.86
C GLU A 145 -21.12 -0.25 11.32
N LEU A 146 -21.80 -0.45 10.17
CA LEU A 146 -21.83 -1.75 9.50
C LEU A 146 -20.44 -2.22 9.06
N GLN A 147 -19.56 -1.34 8.58
CA GLN A 147 -18.18 -1.71 8.23
C GLN A 147 -17.35 -2.08 9.46
N ARG A 148 -17.54 -1.36 10.58
CA ARG A 148 -16.91 -1.67 11.88
C ARG A 148 -17.31 -3.04 12.39
N GLN A 149 -18.60 -3.38 12.35
CA GLN A 149 -19.09 -4.71 12.73
C GLN A 149 -18.44 -5.83 11.89
N LYS A 150 -18.17 -5.55 10.61
CA LYS A 150 -17.48 -6.47 9.69
C LYS A 150 -15.95 -6.48 9.84
N ARG A 151 -15.39 -5.73 10.80
CA ARG A 151 -13.94 -5.55 11.02
C ARG A 151 -13.18 -5.12 9.77
N ARG A 152 -13.83 -4.33 8.90
CA ARG A 152 -13.20 -3.79 7.69
C ARG A 152 -12.51 -2.46 7.99
N THR A 153 -11.50 -2.13 7.17
CA THR A 153 -10.82 -0.84 7.19
C THR A 153 -11.82 0.30 6.95
N ILE A 154 -11.73 1.36 7.76
CA ILE A 154 -12.53 2.58 7.62
C ILE A 154 -11.72 3.57 6.77
N ASP A 155 -11.30 3.12 5.59
CA ASP A 155 -10.62 4.00 4.65
C ASP A 155 -11.67 4.94 4.01
N PRO A 156 -11.48 6.26 4.06
CA PRO A 156 -12.46 7.22 3.54
C PRO A 156 -12.73 7.04 2.04
N HIS A 157 -11.72 6.67 1.25
CA HIS A 157 -11.88 6.40 -0.18
C HIS A 157 -12.70 5.13 -0.40
N GLU A 158 -12.41 4.06 0.34
CA GLU A 158 -13.18 2.81 0.24
C GLU A 158 -14.66 3.02 0.60
N ILE A 159 -14.94 3.88 1.59
CA ILE A 159 -16.31 4.23 1.99
C ILE A 159 -17.00 5.04 0.90
N VAL A 160 -16.36 6.08 0.37
CA VAL A 160 -16.92 6.92 -0.70
C VAL A 160 -17.20 6.09 -1.95
N ASP A 161 -16.26 5.25 -2.38
CA ASP A 161 -16.42 4.37 -3.54
C ASP A 161 -17.56 3.37 -3.34
N ALA A 162 -17.66 2.78 -2.15
CA ALA A 162 -18.70 1.80 -1.86
C ALA A 162 -20.10 2.44 -1.79
N LEU A 163 -20.22 3.62 -1.19
CA LEU A 163 -21.47 4.38 -1.17
C LEU A 163 -21.87 4.83 -2.59
N ALA A 164 -20.90 5.26 -3.41
CA ALA A 164 -21.15 5.62 -4.81
C ALA A 164 -21.64 4.42 -5.66
N LEU A 165 -21.20 3.19 -5.35
CA LEU A 165 -21.71 1.97 -5.99
C LEU A 165 -23.16 1.66 -5.59
N VAL A 166 -23.50 1.83 -4.31
CA VAL A 166 -24.88 1.67 -3.80
C VAL A 166 -25.81 2.70 -4.44
N GLU A 167 -25.39 3.97 -4.50
CA GLU A 167 -26.12 5.04 -5.17
C GLU A 167 -26.35 4.76 -6.63
N ARG A 168 -25.32 4.32 -7.35
CA ARG A 168 -25.44 3.97 -8.77
C ARG A 168 -26.52 2.91 -8.97
N GLY A 169 -26.55 1.88 -8.12
CA GLY A 169 -27.61 0.88 -8.13
C GLY A 169 -28.99 1.49 -7.86
N ASN A 170 -29.12 2.32 -6.82
CA ASN A 170 -30.39 2.97 -6.46
C ASN A 170 -30.91 3.90 -7.58
N TYR A 171 -30.02 4.66 -8.20
CA TYR A 171 -30.33 5.53 -9.33
C TYR A 171 -30.88 4.73 -10.52
N TRP A 172 -30.20 3.66 -10.92
CA TRP A 172 -30.67 2.80 -12.00
C TRP A 172 -32.02 2.15 -11.68
N ARG A 173 -32.24 1.73 -10.41
CA ARG A 173 -33.54 1.20 -9.97
C ARG A 173 -34.66 2.24 -10.03
N ALA A 174 -34.42 3.46 -9.57
CA ALA A 174 -35.40 4.55 -9.65
C ALA A 174 -35.74 4.89 -11.11
N ARG A 175 -34.73 5.02 -11.99
CA ARG A 175 -34.95 5.27 -13.42
C ARG A 175 -35.66 4.13 -14.13
N ALA A 176 -35.37 2.88 -13.77
CA ALA A 176 -36.05 1.70 -14.32
C ALA A 176 -37.53 1.57 -13.90
N GLN A 177 -37.94 2.26 -12.82
CA GLN A 177 -39.34 2.40 -12.44
C GLN A 177 -40.06 3.44 -13.31
N GLU A 178 -39.37 4.52 -13.69
CA GLU A 178 -39.90 5.59 -14.53
C GLU A 178 -39.95 5.23 -16.02
N ASP A 179 -38.97 4.48 -16.52
CA ASP A 179 -38.80 4.21 -17.95
C ASP A 179 -38.30 2.77 -18.22
N VAL A 180 -39.03 2.06 -19.09
CA VAL A 180 -38.76 0.65 -19.45
C VAL A 180 -37.41 0.44 -20.11
N THR A 181 -36.87 1.44 -20.81
CA THR A 181 -35.56 1.37 -21.49
C THR A 181 -34.40 1.21 -20.49
N TYR A 182 -34.57 1.70 -19.26
CA TYR A 182 -33.58 1.59 -18.20
C TYR A 182 -33.59 0.23 -17.49
N ARG A 183 -34.66 -0.58 -17.64
CA ARG A 183 -34.73 -1.92 -17.04
C ARG A 183 -33.65 -2.85 -17.59
N ALA A 184 -33.47 -2.87 -18.92
CA ALA A 184 -32.43 -3.67 -19.56
C ALA A 184 -31.01 -3.24 -19.12
N GLN A 185 -30.80 -1.93 -18.93
CA GLN A 185 -29.52 -1.40 -18.45
C GLN A 185 -29.26 -1.75 -16.98
N LEU A 186 -30.28 -1.73 -16.14
CA LEU A 186 -30.19 -2.17 -14.74
C LEU A 186 -29.87 -3.67 -14.66
N GLU A 187 -30.56 -4.52 -15.42
CA GLU A 187 -30.30 -5.96 -15.46
C GLU A 187 -28.86 -6.28 -15.89
N GLU A 188 -28.36 -5.58 -16.92
CA GLU A 188 -26.96 -5.71 -17.36
C GLU A 188 -25.99 -5.27 -16.25
N TYR A 189 -26.25 -4.12 -15.60
CA TYR A 189 -25.42 -3.61 -14.51
C TYR A 189 -25.38 -4.60 -13.33
N GLU A 190 -26.52 -5.13 -12.91
CA GLU A 190 -26.61 -6.11 -11.82
C GLU A 190 -25.92 -7.43 -12.19
N ARG A 191 -26.02 -7.87 -13.45
CA ARG A 191 -25.29 -9.04 -13.96
C ARG A 191 -23.78 -8.83 -13.90
N GLN A 192 -23.29 -7.67 -14.33
CA GLN A 192 -21.87 -7.31 -14.25
C GLN A 192 -21.39 -7.23 -12.80
N LEU A 193 -22.18 -6.61 -11.92
CA LEU A 193 -21.86 -6.53 -10.49
C LEU A 193 -21.75 -7.93 -9.87
N GLY A 194 -22.71 -8.82 -10.15
CA GLY A 194 -22.69 -10.21 -9.68
C GLY A 194 -21.49 -11.00 -10.22
N SER A 195 -21.14 -10.82 -11.50
CA SER A 195 -19.95 -11.43 -12.10
C SER A 195 -18.66 -10.95 -11.44
N ASN A 196 -18.55 -9.64 -11.19
CA ASN A 196 -17.38 -9.05 -10.53
C ASN A 196 -17.23 -9.53 -9.09
N VAL A 197 -18.32 -9.65 -8.33
CA VAL A 197 -18.30 -10.20 -6.97
C VAL A 197 -17.77 -11.63 -6.97
N LYS A 198 -18.31 -12.51 -7.82
CA LYS A 198 -17.85 -13.91 -7.94
C LYS A 198 -16.38 -13.99 -8.35
N ARG A 199 -15.95 -13.18 -9.33
CA ARG A 199 -14.56 -13.13 -9.78
C ARG A 199 -13.62 -12.68 -8.66
N ASN A 200 -14.01 -11.67 -7.89
CA ASN A 200 -13.20 -11.16 -6.78
C ASN A 200 -13.13 -12.15 -5.61
N GLU A 201 -14.21 -12.89 -5.32
CA GLU A 201 -14.20 -13.98 -4.34
C GLU A 201 -13.26 -15.11 -4.75
N GLU A 202 -13.31 -15.56 -6.00
CA GLU A 202 -12.40 -16.57 -6.54
C GLU A 202 -10.94 -16.14 -6.47
N LEU A 203 -10.64 -14.87 -6.82
CA LEU A 203 -9.29 -14.32 -6.72
C LEU A 203 -8.78 -14.30 -5.29
N ARG A 204 -9.63 -13.95 -4.31
CA ARG A 204 -9.28 -13.99 -2.89
C ARG A 204 -8.98 -15.42 -2.44
N ARG A 205 -9.82 -16.39 -2.81
CA ARG A 205 -9.59 -17.79 -2.48
C ARG A 205 -8.25 -18.30 -3.01
N ARG A 206 -7.95 -18.05 -4.29
CA ARG A 206 -6.66 -18.42 -4.90
C ARG A 206 -5.47 -17.74 -4.24
N TYR A 207 -5.64 -16.50 -3.80
CA TYR A 207 -4.60 -15.80 -3.08
C TYR A 207 -4.36 -16.40 -1.69
N GLU A 208 -5.42 -16.74 -0.95
CA GLU A 208 -5.32 -17.44 0.34
C GLU A 208 -4.66 -18.82 0.19
N GLU A 209 -5.03 -19.58 -0.84
CA GLU A 209 -4.39 -20.86 -1.21
C GLU A 209 -2.89 -20.66 -1.50
N LEU A 210 -2.52 -19.67 -2.30
CA LEU A 210 -1.12 -19.33 -2.59
C LEU A 210 -0.34 -18.95 -1.32
N MET A 211 -0.92 -18.14 -0.44
CA MET A 211 -0.30 -17.74 0.83
C MET A 211 -0.08 -18.94 1.75
N ALA A 212 -1.04 -19.87 1.81
CA ALA A 212 -0.92 -21.10 2.58
C ALA A 212 0.18 -22.01 2.01
N ASP A 213 0.25 -22.17 0.69
CA ASP A 213 1.29 -22.95 0.01
C ASP A 213 2.69 -22.36 0.25
N GLU A 214 2.84 -21.05 0.15
CA GLU A 214 4.12 -20.38 0.39
C GLU A 214 4.54 -20.46 1.87
N ALA A 215 3.61 -20.32 2.80
CA ALA A 215 3.87 -20.53 4.22
C ALA A 215 4.28 -21.98 4.53
N PHE A 216 3.61 -22.95 3.91
CA PHE A 216 3.98 -24.36 4.02
C PHE A 216 5.38 -24.62 3.47
N LYS A 217 5.72 -24.09 2.29
CA LYS A 217 7.07 -24.20 1.72
C LYS A 217 8.12 -23.55 2.60
N ALA A 218 7.85 -22.39 3.20
CA ALA A 218 8.79 -21.72 4.09
C ALA A 218 9.15 -22.57 5.31
N GLN A 219 8.18 -23.33 5.84
CA GLN A 219 8.36 -24.17 7.02
C GLN A 219 8.97 -25.54 6.68
N ASN A 220 8.62 -26.12 5.54
CA ASN A 220 8.92 -27.52 5.23
C ASN A 220 9.94 -27.72 4.10
N CYS A 221 10.31 -26.66 3.38
CA CYS A 221 11.18 -26.75 2.22
C CYS A 221 12.50 -25.97 2.41
N ARG A 222 13.53 -26.46 1.71
CA ARG A 222 14.85 -25.83 1.64
C ARG A 222 15.34 -25.73 0.20
N LEU A 223 16.39 -24.95 -0.02
CA LEU A 223 16.98 -24.73 -1.34
C LEU A 223 18.14 -25.68 -1.58
N CYS A 224 18.12 -26.39 -2.71
CA CYS A 224 19.26 -27.19 -3.16
C CYS A 224 20.51 -26.30 -3.27
N PRO A 225 21.65 -26.67 -2.66
CA PRO A 225 22.83 -25.82 -2.60
C PRO A 225 23.43 -25.56 -3.99
N HIS A 226 23.20 -26.47 -4.94
CA HIS A 226 23.78 -26.42 -6.28
C HIS A 226 22.91 -25.70 -7.31
N CYS A 227 21.61 -26.02 -7.41
CA CYS A 227 20.72 -25.43 -8.41
C CYS A 227 19.64 -24.50 -7.85
N LYS A 228 19.60 -24.29 -6.52
CA LYS A 228 18.65 -23.42 -5.81
C LYS A 228 17.17 -23.80 -5.99
N ARG A 229 16.87 -25.01 -6.46
CA ARG A 229 15.51 -25.53 -6.52
C ARG A 229 14.96 -25.76 -5.11
N VAL A 230 13.68 -25.48 -4.91
CA VAL A 230 12.93 -25.81 -3.68
C VAL A 230 12.76 -27.32 -3.59
N VAL A 231 13.19 -27.91 -2.47
CA VAL A 231 13.06 -29.33 -2.19
C VAL A 231 12.36 -29.48 -0.85
N GLN A 232 11.47 -30.47 -0.74
CA GLN A 232 10.77 -30.84 0.50
C GLN A 232 11.38 -32.14 1.06
N HIS A 233 11.55 -32.24 2.38
CA HIS A 233 11.95 -33.48 3.04
C HIS A 233 10.71 -34.26 3.45
N MET A 234 10.58 -35.49 2.98
CA MET A 234 9.44 -36.37 3.25
C MET A 234 9.70 -37.34 4.42
N GLY A 235 10.79 -37.12 5.18
CA GLY A 235 11.24 -38.00 6.26
C GLY A 235 12.43 -38.88 5.90
N GLY A 236 12.99 -39.58 6.89
CA GLY A 236 14.13 -40.50 6.73
C GLY A 236 15.49 -39.83 6.93
N CYS A 237 16.48 -40.22 6.11
CA CYS A 237 17.86 -39.75 6.21
C CYS A 237 18.01 -38.27 5.81
N SER A 238 18.98 -37.55 6.38
CA SER A 238 19.32 -36.17 6.00
C SER A 238 20.11 -36.10 4.69
N SER A 239 20.71 -37.21 4.22
CA SER A 239 21.38 -37.29 2.93
C SER A 239 20.36 -37.42 1.80
N MET A 240 20.23 -36.38 0.97
CA MET A 240 19.30 -36.33 -0.16
C MET A 240 20.02 -36.20 -1.50
N VAL A 241 19.32 -36.54 -2.59
CA VAL A 241 19.78 -36.32 -3.97
C VAL A 241 18.76 -35.43 -4.69
N CYS A 242 19.20 -34.29 -5.24
CA CYS A 242 18.29 -33.34 -5.87
C CYS A 242 17.59 -33.95 -7.10
N GLY A 243 16.26 -34.15 -7.02
CA GLY A 243 15.44 -34.69 -8.10
C GLY A 243 15.32 -36.21 -8.14
N ARG A 244 15.73 -36.93 -7.09
CA ARG A 244 15.58 -38.39 -7.00
C ARG A 244 15.22 -38.83 -5.59
N ASN A 245 14.35 -39.83 -5.48
CA ASN A 245 14.13 -40.54 -4.23
C ASN A 245 15.35 -41.40 -3.89
N TYR A 246 15.69 -41.51 -2.61
CA TYR A 246 16.84 -42.30 -2.15
C TYR A 246 16.72 -43.79 -2.54
N HIS A 247 15.51 -44.34 -2.54
CA HIS A 247 15.23 -45.75 -2.90
C HIS A 247 15.06 -45.99 -4.41
N GLY A 248 15.31 -44.99 -5.26
CA GLY A 248 15.03 -45.07 -6.69
C GLY A 248 13.52 -45.02 -7.00
N GLY A 249 13.15 -45.12 -8.28
CA GLY A 249 11.76 -45.15 -8.75
C GLY A 249 11.25 -43.83 -9.31
N ASP A 250 11.38 -42.72 -8.57
CA ASP A 250 10.98 -41.39 -9.06
C ASP A 250 12.17 -40.57 -9.54
N GLN A 251 12.17 -40.27 -10.85
CA GLN A 251 13.10 -39.32 -11.46
C GLN A 251 12.38 -38.01 -11.73
N GLN A 252 12.52 -37.06 -10.80
CA GLN A 252 12.01 -35.70 -10.95
C GLN A 252 13.07 -34.79 -11.58
N SER A 253 12.66 -33.59 -12.01
CA SER A 253 13.62 -32.60 -12.50
C SER A 253 14.48 -32.07 -11.34
N GLY A 254 15.79 -32.34 -11.39
CA GLY A 254 16.78 -31.87 -10.42
C GLY A 254 18.21 -32.02 -10.96
N CYS A 255 19.19 -31.47 -10.25
CA CYS A 255 20.58 -31.50 -10.71
C CYS A 255 21.30 -32.84 -10.43
N GLY A 256 20.67 -33.77 -9.70
CA GLY A 256 21.22 -35.08 -9.39
C GLY A 256 22.38 -35.09 -8.38
N LYS A 257 22.81 -33.94 -7.87
CA LYS A 257 23.86 -33.84 -6.85
C LYS A 257 23.33 -34.19 -5.47
N SER A 258 24.14 -34.91 -4.68
CA SER A 258 23.85 -35.23 -3.29
C SER A 258 24.15 -34.05 -2.37
N PHE A 259 23.40 -33.93 -1.28
CA PHE A 259 23.61 -32.91 -0.26
C PHE A 259 22.96 -33.33 1.07
N THR A 260 23.42 -32.73 2.17
CA THR A 260 22.83 -32.88 3.51
C THR A 260 21.72 -31.86 3.70
N TRP A 261 20.51 -32.29 4.02
CA TRP A 261 19.32 -31.44 4.20
C TRP A 261 19.53 -30.34 5.23
N ASP A 262 20.08 -30.68 6.39
CA ASP A 262 20.22 -29.76 7.54
C ASP A 262 21.12 -28.56 7.25
N ASP A 263 22.11 -28.75 6.37
CA ASP A 263 23.09 -27.73 5.97
C ASP A 263 22.57 -26.78 4.86
N THR A 264 21.39 -27.05 4.31
CA THR A 264 20.84 -26.25 3.21
C THR A 264 20.08 -25.02 3.69
N LYS A 265 20.14 -23.94 2.88
CA LYS A 265 19.43 -22.70 3.18
C LYS A 265 17.91 -22.93 3.17
N PRO A 266 17.16 -22.49 4.21
CA PRO A 266 15.71 -22.51 4.19
C PRO A 266 15.12 -21.75 3.00
N TYR A 267 13.94 -22.18 2.54
CA TYR A 267 13.20 -21.43 1.53
C TYR A 267 12.68 -20.11 2.12
N ILE A 268 12.77 -19.04 1.35
CA ILE A 268 12.23 -17.72 1.70
C ILE A 268 11.16 -17.39 0.64
N PRO A 269 9.89 -17.20 1.01
CA PRO A 269 8.82 -16.82 0.09
C PRO A 269 9.16 -15.54 -0.67
N SER A 270 8.83 -15.50 -1.96
CA SER A 270 8.99 -14.33 -2.83
C SER A 270 7.64 -13.71 -3.18
N ILE A 271 6.81 -13.46 -2.16
CA ILE A 271 5.51 -12.82 -2.36
C ILE A 271 5.73 -11.31 -2.32
N ASP A 272 6.24 -10.75 -3.42
CA ASP A 272 6.60 -9.33 -3.49
C ASP A 272 5.41 -8.39 -3.72
N THR A 273 4.18 -8.89 -3.90
CA THR A 273 3.01 -8.00 -4.02
C THR A 273 1.72 -8.79 -3.82
N ALA A 274 0.86 -8.34 -2.90
CA ALA A 274 -0.54 -8.71 -2.94
C ALA A 274 -1.09 -8.36 -4.33
N PRO A 275 -2.01 -9.14 -4.93
CA PRO A 275 -2.60 -8.78 -6.20
C PRO A 275 -3.14 -7.36 -6.06
N ASP A 276 -2.63 -6.46 -6.91
CA ASP A 276 -3.15 -5.10 -7.01
C ASP A 276 -4.67 -5.22 -6.97
N LYS A 277 -5.29 -4.57 -5.98
CA LYS A 277 -6.75 -4.53 -5.86
C LYS A 277 -7.23 -4.11 -7.25
N ILE A 278 -7.78 -5.05 -8.03
CA ILE A 278 -8.24 -4.77 -9.39
C ILE A 278 -9.18 -3.60 -9.22
N LYS A 279 -8.73 -2.41 -9.64
CA LYS A 279 -9.51 -1.19 -9.44
C LYS A 279 -10.85 -1.50 -10.06
N ASN A 280 -11.93 -1.38 -9.29
CA ASN A 280 -13.30 -1.57 -9.73
C ASN A 280 -13.72 -0.50 -10.76
N SER A 281 -12.78 0.07 -11.52
CA SER A 281 -13.03 0.91 -12.66
C SER A 281 -13.64 0.05 -13.76
N LEU A 282 -14.94 -0.20 -13.62
CA LEU A 282 -15.78 -0.43 -14.77
C LEU A 282 -15.51 0.72 -15.75
N PRO A 283 -15.18 0.46 -17.02
CA PRO A 283 -15.18 1.51 -18.02
C PRO A 283 -16.56 2.16 -17.99
N ARG A 284 -16.56 3.48 -17.80
CA ARG A 284 -17.76 4.30 -17.88
C ARG A 284 -18.36 4.01 -19.27
N PRO A 285 -19.59 3.48 -19.39
CA PRO A 285 -20.21 3.42 -20.70
C PRO A 285 -20.24 4.87 -21.21
N GLU A 286 -19.56 5.13 -22.33
CA GLU A 286 -19.65 6.42 -22.99
C GLU A 286 -21.13 6.62 -23.32
N ASN A 287 -21.81 7.45 -22.54
CA ASN A 287 -23.17 7.87 -22.86
C ASN A 287 -23.10 8.75 -24.12
N LYS A 288 -23.05 8.11 -25.30
CA LYS A 288 -23.10 8.77 -26.61
C LYS A 288 -24.48 9.29 -26.97
N HIS A 289 -25.45 9.24 -26.06
CA HIS A 289 -26.71 9.95 -26.22
C HIS A 289 -26.54 11.41 -25.80
N ARG A 290 -25.94 12.20 -26.70
CA ARG A 290 -26.11 13.65 -26.71
C ARG A 290 -27.57 13.90 -27.11
N ILE A 291 -28.47 14.01 -26.12
CA ILE A 291 -29.84 14.48 -26.36
C ILE A 291 -29.70 15.94 -26.80
N VAL A 292 -29.71 16.17 -28.11
CA VAL A 292 -29.82 17.50 -28.69
C VAL A 292 -31.27 17.93 -28.48
N HIS A 293 -31.50 18.82 -27.51
CA HIS A 293 -32.76 19.54 -27.45
C HIS A 293 -32.90 20.33 -28.76
N LYS A 294 -33.82 19.90 -29.63
CA LYS A 294 -34.27 20.75 -30.72
C LYS A 294 -35.02 21.92 -30.07
N GLY A 295 -34.43 23.11 -30.13
CA GLY A 295 -35.06 24.33 -29.66
C GLY A 295 -36.47 24.45 -30.23
N ILE A 296 -37.41 24.76 -29.36
CA ILE A 296 -38.77 25.13 -29.72
C ILE A 296 -38.67 26.44 -30.50
N ARG A 297 -39.17 26.45 -31.74
CA ARG A 297 -39.44 27.66 -32.51
C ARG A 297 -40.89 28.08 -32.27
#